data_AF-A0A3D1PF97-F1
#
_entry.id   AF-A0A3D1PF97-F1
#
_cell.length_a   1.000
_cell.length_b   1.000
_cell.length_c   1.000
_cell.angle_alpha   90.00
_cell.angle_beta   90.00
_cell.angle_gamma   90.00
#
_symmetry.space_group_name_H-M   'P 1'
#
loop_
_entity.id
_entity.type
_entity.pdbx_description
1 polymer ?
#
loop_
_entity_poly.entity_id
_entity_poly.type
_entity_poly.pdbx_seq_one_letter_code
_entity_poly.pdbx_strand_id
1 'polypeptide(L)' 'MTNREQRIIIAQETMNIVKQGFYQNQQGEVVNIQDTCLAAKKSSIHYSAVIVQGVELSAGNKDGAGFPCRAARQA' A
#
# COMPACT_ATOMS: atom_id res chain seq x y z
N MET A 1 17.62 -18.30 7.55
CA MET A 1 16.35 -17.55 7.60
C MET A 1 15.43 -18.06 6.50
N THR A 2 14.22 -18.45 6.85
CA THR A 2 13.19 -18.80 5.87
C THR A 2 12.54 -17.53 5.29
N ASN A 3 11.92 -17.65 4.11
CA ASN A 3 11.14 -16.54 3.52
C ASN A 3 10.00 -16.07 4.44
N ARG A 4 9.44 -16.98 5.26
CA ARG A 4 8.41 -16.65 6.25
C ARG A 4 8.95 -15.77 7.36
N GLU A 5 10.11 -16.11 7.92
CA GLU A 5 10.77 -15.30 8.97
C GLU A 5 11.12 -13.89 8.47
N GLN A 6 11.63 -13.78 7.24
CA GLN A 6 11.94 -12.49 6.63
C GLN A 6 10.70 -11.60 6.52
N ARG A 7 9.56 -12.15 6.06
CA ARG A 7 8.31 -11.39 5.97
C ARG A 7 7.79 -10.95 7.34
N ILE A 8 7.97 -11.76 8.39
CA ILE A 8 7.58 -11.38 9.76
C ILE A 8 8.39 -10.18 10.22
N ILE A 9 9.71 -10.17 9.98
CA ILE A 9 10.59 -9.07 10.37
C ILE A 9 10.22 -7.80 9.62
N ILE A 10 10.03 -7.88 8.31
CA ILE A 10 9.62 -6.74 7.49
C ILE A 10 8.27 -6.19 7.96
N ALA A 11 7.31 -7.06 8.28
CA ALA A 11 6.01 -6.62 8.78
C ALA A 11 6.12 -5.90 10.13
N GLN A 12 6.96 -6.42 11.02
CA GLN A 12 7.21 -5.81 12.33
C GLN A 12 7.89 -4.44 12.19
N GLU A 13 8.89 -4.33 11.31
CA GLU A 13 9.57 -3.08 10.99
C GLU A 13 8.60 -2.07 10.36
N THR A 14 7.80 -2.49 9.38
CA THR A 14 6.77 -1.66 8.75
C THR A 14 5.82 -1.08 9.78
N MET A 15 5.38 -1.90 10.75
CA MET A 15 4.51 -1.44 11.83
C MET A 15 5.17 -0.38 12.69
N ASN A 16 6.47 -0.50 12.96
CA ASN A 16 7.23 0.49 13.72
C ASN A 16 7.37 1.80 12.95
N ILE A 17 7.67 1.74 11.65
CA ILE A 17 7.76 2.91 10.76
C ILE A 17 6.44 3.68 10.73
N VAL A 18 5.31 2.98 10.54
CA VAL A 18 3.98 3.62 10.51
C VAL A 18 3.63 4.25 11.86
N LYS A 19 4.02 3.63 12.98
CA LYS A 19 3.81 4.20 14.32
C LYS A 19 4.65 5.46 14.58
N GLN A 20 5.91 5.45 14.15
CA GLN A 20 6.84 6.57 14.31
C GLN A 20 6.55 7.72 13.35
N GLY A 21 6.01 7.41 12.16
CA GLY A 21 5.68 8.39 11.13
C GLY A 21 6.87 8.78 10.24
N PHE A 22 8.03 8.13 10.39
CA PHE A 22 9.20 8.33 9.54
C PHE A 22 10.09 7.09 9.52
N TYR A 23 11.01 7.02 8.55
CA TYR A 23 12.04 5.99 8.46
C TYR A 23 13.28 6.50 7.74
N GLN A 24 14.39 5.76 7.83
CA GLN A 24 15.60 6.04 7.04
C GLN A 24 15.60 5.20 5.77
N ASN A 25 15.74 5.83 4.60
CA ASN A 25 15.82 5.11 3.34
C ASN A 25 17.23 4.51 3.12
N GLN A 26 17.42 3.79 2.02
CA GLN A 26 18.71 3.16 1.69
C GLN A 26 19.83 4.17 1.42
N GLN A 27 19.48 5.41 1.06
CA GLN A 27 20.43 6.51 0.90
C GLN A 27 20.83 7.16 2.24
N GLY A 28 20.23 6.74 3.37
CA GLY A 28 20.48 7.32 4.68
C GLY A 28 19.65 8.56 4.99
N GLU A 29 18.70 8.92 4.14
CA GLU A 29 17.83 10.08 4.33
C GLU A 29 16.63 9.73 5.21
N VAL A 30 16.20 10.68 6.05
CA VAL A 30 15.00 10.53 6.85
C VAL A 30 13.78 10.94 6.02
N VAL A 31 12.92 9.98 5.74
CA VAL A 31 11.66 10.17 5.01
C VAL A 31 10.53 10.27 6.02
N ASN A 32 9.87 11.42 6.08
CA ASN A 32 8.66 11.63 6.89
C ASN A 32 7.41 11.23 6.09
N ILE A 33 6.61 10.34 6.66
CA ILE A 33 5.36 9.82 6.08
C ILE A 33 4.13 10.13 6.93
N GLN A 34 4.28 10.86 8.04
CA GLN A 34 3.24 11.05 9.05
C GLN A 34 1.97 11.69 8.46
N ASP A 35 2.12 12.81 7.76
CA ASP A 35 0.98 13.52 7.18
C ASP A 35 0.31 12.71 6.07
N THR A 36 1.09 12.01 5.26
CA THR A 36 0.58 11.11 4.20
C THR A 36 -0.22 9.96 4.80
N CYS A 37 0.27 9.34 5.88
CA CYS A 37 -0.45 8.29 6.61
C CYS A 37 -1.74 8.82 7.23
N LEU A 38 -1.71 10.02 7.82
CA LEU A 38 -2.90 10.65 8.39
C LEU A 38 -3.93 11.01 7.32
N ALA A 39 -3.50 11.54 6.17
CA ALA A 39 -4.37 11.85 5.05
C ALA A 39 -5.03 10.56 4.52
N ALA A 40 -4.25 9.51 4.28
CA ALA A 40 -4.76 8.22 3.80
C ALA A 40 -5.76 7.59 4.79
N LYS A 41 -5.50 7.68 6.10
CA LYS A 41 -6.43 7.21 7.13
C LYS A 41 -7.74 8.00 7.10
N LYS A 42 -7.68 9.33 6.96
CA LYS A 42 -8.87 10.19 6.88
C LYS A 42 -9.68 9.98 5.61
N SER A 43 -9.02 9.72 4.48
CA SER A 43 -9.65 9.49 3.19
C SER A 43 -10.03 8.03 2.92
N SER A 44 -9.80 7.13 3.88
CA SER A 44 -10.10 5.71 3.73
C SER A 44 -11.60 5.48 3.73
N ILE A 45 -12.17 5.13 2.57
CA ILE A 45 -13.60 4.86 2.41
C ILE A 45 -13.84 3.35 2.46
N HIS A 46 -14.72 2.91 3.36
CA HIS A 46 -15.19 1.53 3.39
C HIS A 46 -16.45 1.41 2.52
N TYR A 47 -16.31 0.79 1.35
CA TYR A 47 -17.46 0.53 0.48
C TYR A 47 -18.19 -0.74 0.92
N SER A 48 -19.48 -0.63 1.17
CA SER A 48 -20.36 -1.80 1.30
C SER A 48 -20.71 -2.35 -0.08
N ALA A 49 -21.04 -3.65 -0.16
CA ALA A 49 -21.36 -4.31 -1.42
C ALA A 49 -22.53 -3.65 -2.21
N VAL A 50 -23.41 -2.93 -1.51
CA VAL A 50 -24.55 -2.21 -2.12
C VAL A 50 -24.11 -0.93 -2.84
N ILE A 51 -23.04 -0.29 -2.39
CA ILE A 51 -22.56 1.01 -2.94
C ILE A 51 -21.72 0.79 -4.21
N VAL A 52 -21.04 -0.36 -4.33
CA VAL A 52 -20.14 -0.65 -5.46
C VAL A 52 -20.89 -0.83 -6.80
N GLN A 53 -22.21 -1.05 -6.78
CA GLN A 53 -23.02 -1.21 -8.00
C GLN A 53 -23.12 0.06 -8.88
N GLY A 54 -22.66 1.22 -8.40
CA GLY A 54 -22.70 2.49 -9.15
C GLY A 54 -21.37 3.26 -9.21
N VAL A 55 -20.25 2.69 -8.74
CA VAL A 55 -18.96 3.38 -8.74
C VAL A 55 -18.11 2.87 -9.91
N GLU A 56 -18.09 3.61 -11.01
CA GLU A 56 -17.07 3.43 -12.04
C GLU A 56 -15.73 3.92 -11.48
N LEU A 57 -14.87 2.97 -11.10
CA LEU A 57 -13.47 3.25 -10.79
C LEU A 57 -12.78 3.64 -12.09
N SER A 58 -12.80 4.92 -12.44
CA SER A 58 -12.00 5.43 -13.56
C SER A 58 -10.53 5.20 -13.22
N ALA A 59 -9.88 4.30 -13.96
CA ALA A 59 -8.46 4.08 -13.87
C ALA A 59 -7.76 5.38 -14.29
N GLY A 60 -7.18 6.09 -13.33
CA GLY A 60 -6.33 7.24 -13.59
C GLY A 60 -5.25 6.88 -14.63
N ASN A 61 -4.99 7.85 -15.52
CA ASN A 61 -4.16 7.75 -16.73
C ASN A 61 -2.97 6.80 -16.60
N LYS A 62 -2.87 5.91 -17.59
CA LYS A 62 -1.77 4.97 -17.82
C LYS A 62 -0.54 5.69 -18.39
N ASP A 63 0.09 6.57 -17.61
CA ASP A 63 1.41 7.07 -17.97
C ASP A 63 2.49 6.19 -17.33
N GLY A 64 2.72 5.05 -17.99
CA GLY A 64 4.04 4.42 -18.09
C GLY A 64 4.70 3.85 -16.84
N ALA A 65 4.23 2.71 -16.32
CA ALA A 65 5.04 1.56 -15.87
C ALA A 65 4.10 0.44 -15.37
N GLY A 66 4.33 -0.79 -15.81
CA GLY A 66 3.30 -1.84 -15.85
C GLY A 66 2.80 -2.39 -14.52
N PHE A 67 1.54 -2.82 -14.52
CA PHE A 67 1.00 -3.80 -13.57
C PHE A 67 0.84 -5.14 -14.29
N PRO A 68 1.78 -6.10 -14.16
CA PRO A 68 1.53 -7.46 -14.59
C PRO A 68 0.70 -8.16 -13.50
N CYS A 69 -0.60 -7.84 -13.40
CA CYS A 69 -1.57 -8.71 -12.72
C CYS A 69 -1.83 -9.91 -13.65
N ARG A 70 -0.82 -10.78 -13.79
CA ARG A 70 -0.87 -11.99 -14.61
C ARG A 70 -1.66 -13.07 -13.86
N ALA A 71 -2.45 -13.80 -14.65
CA ALA A 71 -3.25 -15.00 -14.38
C ALA A 71 -4.71 -14.70 -14.00
N ALA A 72 -5.63 -14.59 -14.97
CA ALA A 72 -6.07 -15.71 -15.84
C ALA A 72 -6.24 -17.01 -15.03
N ARG A 73 -7.23 -17.04 -14.13
CA ARG A 73 -7.89 -18.28 -13.71
C ARG A 73 -9.07 -18.50 -14.63
N GLN A 74 -8.88 -19.33 -15.65
CA GLN A 74 -9.89 -20.19 -16.26
C GLN A 74 -9.21 -21.06 -17.31
N ALA A 75 -8.95 -22.31 -16.92
CA ALA A 75 -8.96 -23.49 -17.77
C ALA A 75 -9.50 -24.62 -16.90
#